data_AF-A0A3D4H9A7-F1
#
_entry.id   AF-A0A3D4H9A7-F1
#
_cell.length_a   1.000
_cell.length_b   1.000
_cell.length_c   1.000
_cell.angle_alpha   90.00
_cell.angle_beta   90.00
_cell.angle_gamma   90.00
#
_symmetry.space_group_name_H-M   'P 1'
#
loop_
_entity.id
_entity.type
_entity.pdbx_description
1 polymer ?
#
loop_
_entity_poly.entity_id
_entity_poly.type
_entity_poly.pdbx_seq_one_letter_code
_entity_poly.pdbx_strand_id
1 'polypeptide(L)' 'MNYTSFKAYLLILITGPLFCSSALKADDRPNILFCIMDDASYMHMSAYGCEWMDTPGFDRLAEEGILFQNAYTP' A
#
# COMPACT_ATOMS: atom_id res chain seq x y z
N MET A 1 -21.19 -48.48 14.57
CA MET A 1 -20.48 -47.43 13.80
C MET A 1 -19.09 -47.97 13.50
N ASN A 2 -18.79 -48.25 12.22
CA ASN A 2 -17.63 -49.08 11.87
C ASN A 2 -16.33 -48.25 12.00
N TYR A 3 -15.30 -48.85 12.61
CA TYR A 3 -14.00 -48.20 12.86
C TYR A 3 -13.35 -47.65 11.58
N THR A 4 -13.58 -48.31 10.45
CA THR A 4 -13.15 -47.90 9.11
C THR A 4 -13.78 -46.57 8.68
N SER A 5 -15.07 -46.38 8.95
CA SER A 5 -15.77 -45.13 8.63
C SER A 5 -15.31 -43.98 9.53
N PHE A 6 -15.01 -44.25 10.80
CA PHE A 6 -14.50 -43.23 11.72
C PHE A 6 -13.12 -42.71 11.30
N LYS A 7 -12.20 -43.58 10.86
CA LYS A 7 -10.90 -43.17 10.31
C LYS A 7 -11.02 -42.33 9.04
N ALA A 8 -11.96 -42.67 8.15
CA ALA A 8 -12.20 -41.89 6.93
C ALA A 8 -12.67 -40.47 7.23
N TYR A 9 -13.59 -40.29 8.19
CA TYR A 9 -14.01 -38.97 8.65
C TYR A 9 -12.88 -38.17 9.29
N LEU A 10 -12.04 -38.82 10.12
CA LEU A 10 -10.88 -38.18 10.72
C LEU A 10 -9.88 -37.69 9.66
N LEU A 11 -9.68 -38.48 8.59
CA LEU A 11 -8.77 -38.14 7.50
C LEU A 11 -9.29 -36.94 6.69
N ILE A 12 -10.59 -36.92 6.38
CA ILE A 12 -11.25 -35.80 5.66
C ILE A 12 -11.21 -34.51 6.49
N LEU A 13 -11.38 -34.59 7.81
CA LEU A 13 -11.34 -33.44 8.71
C LEU A 13 -9.93 -32.79 8.75
N ILE A 14 -8.87 -33.59 8.65
CA ILE A 14 -7.49 -33.12 8.68
C ILE A 14 -7.06 -32.55 7.32
N THR A 15 -7.53 -33.10 6.20
CA THR A 15 -7.16 -32.65 4.85
C THR A 15 -8.04 -31.55 4.29
N GLY A 16 -9.27 -31.39 4.78
CA GLY A 16 -10.23 -30.37 4.34
C GLY A 16 -9.72 -28.91 4.40
N PRO A 17 -9.04 -28.45 5.46
CA PRO A 17 -8.60 -27.07 5.55
C PRO A 17 -7.41 -26.72 4.64
N LEU A 18 -6.69 -27.71 4.08
CA LEU A 18 -5.60 -27.47 3.11
C LEU A 18 -6.12 -27.07 1.73
N PHE A 19 -7.37 -27.41 1.38
CA PHE A 19 -7.93 -27.16 0.05
C PHE A 19 -8.69 -25.83 -0.06
N CYS A 20 -8.89 -25.13 1.07
CA CYS A 20 -9.64 -23.87 1.14
C CYS A 20 -8.71 -22.71 1.53
N SER A 21 -7.57 -22.56 0.86
CA SER A 21 -6.84 -21.30 0.83
C SER A 21 -7.24 -20.53 -0.42
N SER A 22 -8.43 -19.94 -0.40
CA SER A 22 -8.76 -18.85 -1.32
C SER A 22 -7.90 -17.65 -0.94
N ALA A 23 -6.79 -17.45 -1.64
CA ALA A 23 -6.00 -16.23 -1.52
C ALA A 23 -6.93 -15.05 -1.88
N LEU A 24 -7.26 -14.22 -0.89
CA LEU A 24 -7.91 -12.93 -1.11
C LEU A 24 -6.96 -12.11 -2.00
N LYS A 25 -7.23 -12.11 -3.31
CA LYS A 25 -6.49 -11.30 -4.26
C LYS A 25 -6.83 -9.85 -3.96
N ALA A 26 -5.81 -9.03 -3.72
CA ALA A 26 -5.99 -7.59 -3.61
C ALA A 26 -6.64 -7.07 -4.89
N ASP A 27 -7.45 -6.02 -4.77
CA ASP A 27 -8.04 -5.35 -5.92
C ASP A 27 -6.91 -4.86 -6.86
N ASP A 28 -7.08 -5.06 -8.17
CA ASP A 28 -6.07 -4.68 -9.18
C ASP A 28 -6.00 -3.14 -9.38
N ARG A 29 -6.91 -2.39 -8.74
CA ARG A 29 -6.92 -0.93 -8.75
C ARG A 29 -5.89 -0.35 -7.76
N PRO A 30 -5.09 0.66 -8.16
CA PRO A 30 -4.17 1.31 -7.26
C PRO A 30 -4.91 2.11 -6.18
N ASN A 31 -4.32 2.21 -4.99
CA ASN A 31 -4.79 3.14 -3.97
C ASN A 31 -4.27 4.54 -4.27
N ILE A 32 -5.12 5.56 -4.08
CA ILE A 32 -4.76 6.97 -4.30
C ILE A 32 -4.79 7.68 -2.95
N LEU A 33 -3.64 8.19 -2.52
CA LEU A 33 -3.52 9.09 -1.38
C LEU A 33 -3.32 10.51 -1.90
N PHE A 34 -4.26 11.40 -1.60
CA PHE A 34 -4.17 12.82 -1.94
C PHE A 34 -3.84 13.62 -0.69
N CYS A 35 -2.66 14.24 -0.67
CA CYS A 35 -2.19 15.09 0.43
C CYS A 35 -2.06 16.53 -0.07
N ILE A 36 -2.55 17.49 0.72
CA ILE A 36 -2.45 18.93 0.45
C ILE A 36 -1.94 19.64 1.71
N MET A 37 -1.18 20.71 1.51
CA MET A 37 -0.68 21.58 2.57
C MET A 37 -1.27 22.98 2.38
N ASP A 38 -1.76 23.56 3.47
CA ASP A 38 -2.26 24.93 3.48
C ASP A 38 -1.09 25.92 3.51
N ASP A 39 -1.20 27.03 2.77
CA ASP A 39 -0.18 28.08 2.63
C ASP A 39 1.26 27.60 2.28
N ALA A 40 1.38 26.42 1.66
CA ALA A 40 2.66 25.94 1.15
C ALA A 40 3.03 26.65 -0.16
N SER A 41 4.09 27.46 -0.13
CA SER A 41 4.67 28.09 -1.31
C SER A 41 5.71 27.17 -1.98
N TYR A 42 6.02 27.45 -3.23
CA TYR A 42 7.03 26.75 -4.03
C TYR A 42 8.38 26.61 -3.30
N MET A 43 8.83 27.67 -2.61
CA MET A 43 10.12 27.70 -1.90
C MET A 43 10.07 27.12 -0.48
N HIS A 44 9.00 26.42 -0.08
CA HIS A 44 8.87 25.85 1.26
C HIS A 44 9.25 24.35 1.35
N MET A 45 9.69 23.71 0.27
CA MET A 45 10.15 22.31 0.31
C MET A 45 11.61 22.22 -0.10
N SER A 46 12.38 21.35 0.54
CA SER A 46 13.81 21.19 0.30
C SER A 46 14.07 20.69 -1.13
N ALA A 47 13.23 19.80 -1.68
CA ALA A 47 13.29 19.37 -3.08
C ALA A 47 13.16 20.49 -4.12
N TYR A 48 12.61 21.66 -3.76
CA TYR A 48 12.59 22.86 -4.62
C TYR A 48 13.80 23.79 -4.40
N GLY A 49 14.78 23.40 -3.59
CA GLY A 49 15.98 24.17 -3.28
C GLY A 49 15.86 25.06 -2.04
N CYS A 50 14.92 24.77 -1.14
CA CYS A 50 14.84 25.47 0.15
C CYS A 50 16.01 25.05 1.06
N GLU A 51 16.94 25.97 1.35
CA GLU A 51 18.15 25.66 2.14
C GLU A 51 17.92 25.57 3.65
N TRP A 52 16.76 26.02 4.15
CA TRP A 52 16.49 26.20 5.58
C TRP A 52 15.37 25.32 6.13
N MET A 53 14.67 24.56 5.28
CA MET A 53 13.66 23.58 5.67
C MET A 53 14.09 22.18 5.24
N ASP A 54 13.99 21.22 6.16
CA ASP A 54 14.24 19.81 5.88
C ASP A 54 12.90 19.07 5.75
N THR A 55 12.63 18.49 4.57
CA THR A 55 11.35 17.87 4.22
C THR A 55 11.53 16.43 3.73
N PRO A 56 12.19 15.54 4.49
CA PRO A 56 12.72 14.28 3.98
C PRO A 56 11.63 13.34 3.45
N GLY A 57 10.42 13.42 4.01
CA GLY A 57 9.27 12.67 3.50
C GLY A 57 8.78 13.15 2.14
N PHE A 58 8.75 14.46 1.90
CA PHE A 58 8.42 15.05 0.60
C PHE A 58 9.54 14.81 -0.41
N ASP A 59 10.80 14.96 0.02
CA ASP A 59 11.97 14.84 -0.84
C ASP A 59 12.10 13.41 -1.39
N ARG A 60 11.86 12.39 -0.55
CA ARG A 60 11.79 11.00 -1.02
C ARG A 60 10.70 10.80 -2.08
N LEU A 61 9.52 11.40 -1.91
CA LEU A 61 8.44 11.30 -2.90
C LEU A 61 8.79 12.01 -4.21
N ALA A 62 9.53 13.12 -4.14
CA ALA A 62 10.02 13.83 -5.31
C ALA A 62 11.08 13.02 -6.06
N GLU A 63 11.97 12.31 -5.36
CA GLU A 63 13.03 11.46 -5.92
C GLU A 63 12.48 10.15 -6.52
N GLU A 64 11.57 9.47 -5.83
CA GLU A 64 10.96 8.22 -6.29
C GLU A 64 9.84 8.42 -7.33
N GLY A 65 9.39 9.67 -7.50
CA GLY A 65 8.22 10.03 -8.29
C GLY A 65 8.51 11.09 -9.36
N ILE A 66 7.58 12.04 -9.47
CA ILE A 66 7.66 13.15 -10.43
C ILE A 66 7.47 14.45 -9.65
N LEU A 67 8.45 15.35 -9.74
CA LEU A 67 8.40 16.70 -9.19
C LEU A 67 7.99 17.71 -10.27
N PHE A 68 6.92 18.46 -10.02
CA PHE A 68 6.46 19.49 -10.94
C PHE A 68 7.13 20.84 -10.64
N GLN A 69 8.07 21.25 -11.49
CA GLN A 69 8.75 22.56 -11.34
C GLN A 69 7.83 23.76 -11.65
N ASN A 70 6.72 23.54 -12.34
CA ASN A 70 5.78 24.58 -12.76
C ASN A 70 4.34 24.12 -12.49
N ALA A 71 3.95 24.09 -11.21
CA ALA A 71 2.59 23.81 -10.77
C ALA A 71 1.90 25.10 -10.29
N TYR A 72 0.86 25.53 -11.01
CA TYR A 72 0.16 26.79 -10.75
C TYR A 72 -1.25 26.56 -10.21
N THR A 73 -1.67 27.39 -9.27
CA THR A 73 -3.08 27.54 -8.88
C THR A 73 -3.76 28.60 -9.76
N PRO A 74 -5.01 28.39 -10.21
CA PRO A 74 -5.74 29.39 -10.98
C PRO A 74 -5.90 30.76 -10.30
#